data_AF-A0A285BYR6-F1
#
_entry.id   AF-A0A285BYR6-F1
#
_cell.length_a   1.000
_cell.length_b   1.000
_cell.length_c   1.000
_cell.angle_alpha   90.00
_cell.angle_beta   90.00
_cell.angle_gamma   90.00
#
_symmetry.space_group_name_H-M   'P 1'
#
loop_
_entity.id
_entity.type
_entity.pdbx_description
1 polymer ?
#
loop_
_entity_poly.entity_id
_entity_poly.type
_entity_poly.pdbx_seq_one_letter_code
_entity_poly.pdbx_strand_id
1 'polypeptide(L)'
;MVEGNVTPIESEGSTSQQHAMQVKVSMQQGEHTGQPIYSNFTSVQIGQGVVIVDFGFLDPQTIHAVNRLARSGEKIPETVGARMSCRMAISVEAANQLAQQLNQLLNKATTSTPPSQEKIADQVSHASSNTTPANEENNAVESNTSGGFRFPWSKKTH
;
A
#
# COMPACT_ATOMS: atom_id res chain seq x y z
N MET A 1 22.28 53.15 -56.71
CA MET A 1 21.41 51.97 -56.58
C MET A 1 21.82 51.30 -55.28
N VAL A 2 20.97 51.38 -54.25
CA VAL A 2 21.28 50.95 -52.88
C VAL A 2 20.66 49.58 -52.64
N GLU A 3 21.46 48.66 -52.13
CA GLU A 3 21.11 47.28 -51.75
C GLU A 3 20.13 47.28 -50.56
N GLY A 4 19.05 46.51 -50.68
CA GLY A 4 18.11 46.24 -49.59
C GLY A 4 18.35 44.86 -49.02
N ASN A 5 19.12 44.78 -47.92
CA ASN A 5 19.22 43.58 -47.09
C ASN A 5 18.02 43.55 -46.13
N VAL A 6 17.18 42.53 -46.23
CA VAL A 6 16.13 42.23 -45.25
C VAL A 6 16.56 41.00 -44.45
N THR A 7 16.93 41.22 -43.20
CA THR A 7 17.12 40.16 -42.20
C THR A 7 15.75 39.67 -41.68
N PRO A 8 15.59 38.36 -41.41
CA PRO A 8 14.36 37.84 -40.81
C PRO A 8 14.36 38.11 -39.31
N ILE A 9 13.20 38.53 -38.80
CA ILE A 9 12.95 38.70 -37.37
C ILE A 9 12.70 37.30 -36.78
N GLU A 10 13.68 36.78 -36.04
CA GLU A 10 13.49 35.63 -35.17
C GLU A 10 12.63 36.06 -33.98
N SER A 11 11.39 35.56 -33.96
CA SER A 11 10.49 35.65 -32.80
C SER A 11 10.94 34.61 -31.77
N GLU A 12 11.72 35.04 -30.78
CA GLU A 12 12.07 34.20 -29.64
C GLU A 12 10.80 33.75 -28.90
N GLY A 13 10.48 32.46 -29.05
CA GLY A 13 9.49 31.76 -28.25
C GLY A 13 9.98 31.65 -26.82
N SER A 14 9.65 32.65 -25.99
CA SER A 14 9.79 32.58 -24.54
C SER A 14 8.83 31.52 -24.00
N THR A 15 9.31 30.27 -23.99
CA THR A 15 8.64 29.12 -23.37
C THR A 15 8.68 29.34 -21.87
N SER A 16 7.70 30.07 -21.36
CA SER A 16 7.49 30.25 -19.92
C SER A 16 7.10 28.88 -19.36
N GLN A 17 8.09 28.17 -18.80
CA GLN A 17 7.88 26.95 -18.06
C GLN A 17 6.96 27.28 -16.88
N GLN A 18 5.66 27.02 -17.04
CA GLN A 18 4.69 27.12 -15.97
C GLN A 18 5.00 26.03 -14.95
N HIS A 19 5.77 26.40 -13.93
CA HIS A 19 5.98 25.56 -12.76
C HIS A 19 4.64 25.39 -12.04
N ALA A 20 4.06 24.20 -12.12
CA ALA A 20 2.86 23.85 -11.38
C ALA A 20 3.12 24.02 -9.88
N MET A 21 2.44 24.97 -9.25
CA MET A 21 2.53 25.20 -7.81
C MET A 21 1.87 24.04 -7.07
N GLN A 22 2.64 23.30 -6.28
CA GLN A 22 2.11 22.24 -5.44
C GLN A 22 1.57 22.83 -4.13
N VAL A 23 0.26 22.70 -3.90
CA VAL A 23 -0.37 23.10 -2.64
C VAL A 23 -0.50 21.87 -1.74
N LYS A 24 0.06 21.92 -0.53
CA LYS A 24 -0.12 20.89 0.48
C LYS A 24 -1.40 21.15 1.26
N VAL A 25 -2.32 20.19 1.23
CA VAL A 25 -3.53 20.22 2.06
C VAL A 25 -3.28 19.42 3.34
N SER A 26 -3.57 20.01 4.50
CA SER A 26 -3.52 19.35 5.81
C SER A 26 -4.93 19.27 6.41
N MET A 27 -5.34 18.10 6.87
CA MET A 27 -6.65 17.89 7.48
C MET A 27 -6.57 18.04 9.01
N GLN A 28 -7.55 18.71 9.61
CA GLN A 28 -7.74 18.73 11.06
C GLN A 28 -8.69 17.58 11.45
N GLN A 29 -8.44 16.93 12.58
CA GLN A 29 -9.27 15.83 13.05
C GLN A 29 -10.64 16.36 13.53
N GLY A 30 -11.73 15.84 12.97
CA GLY A 30 -13.08 15.95 13.52
C GLY A 30 -13.33 14.96 14.67
N GLU A 31 -14.46 15.11 15.35
CA GLU A 31 -14.85 14.38 16.58
C GLU A 31 -14.65 12.86 16.53
N HIS A 32 -14.86 12.23 15.36
CA HIS A 32 -14.76 10.77 15.19
C HIS A 32 -13.53 10.32 14.38
N THR A 33 -12.53 11.19 14.19
CA THR A 33 -11.33 10.90 13.37
C THR A 33 -10.05 10.73 14.16
N GLY A 34 -10.13 10.80 15.50
CA GLY A 34 -8.97 10.66 16.39
C GLY A 34 -8.32 9.27 16.36
N GLN A 35 -9.05 8.23 15.95
CA GLN A 35 -8.53 6.88 15.77
C GLN A 35 -8.95 6.29 14.43
N PRO A 36 -8.05 5.64 13.68
CA PRO A 36 -8.41 4.92 12.46
C PRO A 36 -9.40 3.80 12.75
N ILE A 37 -10.43 3.68 11.91
CA ILE A 37 -11.37 2.57 11.95
C ILE A 37 -10.96 1.54 10.92
N TYR A 38 -10.83 0.28 11.33
CA TYR A 38 -10.54 -0.83 10.42
C TYR A 38 -11.81 -1.32 9.71
N SER A 39 -11.65 -1.67 8.43
CA SER A 39 -12.69 -2.20 7.56
C SER A 39 -12.06 -3.22 6.62
N ASN A 40 -12.68 -4.39 6.47
CA ASN A 40 -12.24 -5.43 5.52
C ASN A 40 -13.23 -5.62 4.36
N PHE A 41 -14.34 -4.88 4.39
CA PHE A 41 -15.36 -4.88 3.37
C PHE A 41 -15.69 -3.44 2.97
N THR A 42 -15.85 -3.21 1.67
CA THR A 42 -16.25 -1.91 1.12
C THR A 42 -17.34 -2.15 0.08
N SER A 43 -18.41 -1.35 0.12
CA SER A 43 -19.41 -1.30 -0.94
C SER A 43 -19.57 0.12 -1.44
N VAL A 44 -19.80 0.26 -2.75
CA VAL A 44 -19.92 1.56 -3.41
C VAL A 44 -21.23 1.61 -4.17
N GLN A 45 -22.01 2.67 -3.94
CA GLN A 45 -23.30 2.90 -4.61
C GLN A 45 -23.32 4.31 -5.17
N ILE A 46 -23.80 4.46 -6.41
CA ILE A 46 -23.97 5.77 -7.04
C ILE A 46 -25.36 6.28 -6.70
N GLY A 47 -25.42 7.47 -6.09
CA GLY A 47 -26.65 8.21 -5.85
C GLY A 47 -26.80 9.41 -6.79
N GLN A 48 -27.77 10.28 -6.51
CA GLN A 48 -27.95 11.53 -7.26
C GLN A 48 -26.85 12.53 -6.91
N GLY A 49 -25.82 12.61 -7.76
CA GLY A 49 -24.73 13.60 -7.63
C GLY A 49 -23.67 13.28 -6.56
N VAL A 50 -23.82 12.17 -5.85
CA VAL A 50 -22.87 11.69 -4.84
C VAL A 50 -22.64 10.20 -4.98
N VAL A 51 -21.49 9.74 -4.49
CA VAL A 51 -21.16 8.34 -4.31
C VAL A 51 -21.27 8.02 -2.83
N ILE A 52 -22.04 7.00 -2.48
CA ILE A 52 -22.11 6.45 -1.14
C ILE A 52 -21.11 5.32 -1.03
N VAL A 53 -20.20 5.44 -0.06
CA VAL A 53 -19.21 4.42 0.25
C VAL A 53 -19.48 3.91 1.66
N ASP A 54 -19.74 2.61 1.75
CA ASP A 54 -19.93 1.90 3.00
C ASP A 54 -18.68 1.09 3.31
N PHE A 55 -18.17 1.29 4.52
CA PHE A 55 -17.07 0.54 5.10
C PHE A 55 -17.61 -0.32 6.23
N GLY A 56 -17.29 -1.61 6.20
CA GLY A 56 -17.71 -2.54 7.23
C GLY A 56 -16.75 -3.68 7.48
N PHE A 57 -17.15 -4.50 8.43
CA PHE A 57 -16.49 -5.73 8.78
C PHE A 57 -17.36 -6.92 8.41
N LEU A 58 -16.85 -7.76 7.53
CA LEU A 58 -17.39 -9.08 7.28
C LEU A 58 -16.62 -10.09 8.12
N ASP A 59 -17.35 -10.90 8.88
CA ASP A 59 -16.74 -11.86 9.78
C ASP A 59 -15.96 -12.95 8.99
N PRO A 60 -14.71 -13.27 9.37
CA PRO A 60 -13.90 -14.27 8.67
C PRO A 60 -14.57 -15.65 8.57
N GLN A 61 -15.28 -16.10 9.60
CA GLN A 61 -16.01 -17.38 9.55
C GLN A 61 -17.11 -17.34 8.49
N THR A 62 -17.76 -16.18 8.35
CA THR A 62 -18.77 -15.96 7.31
C THR A 62 -18.13 -16.00 5.92
N ILE A 63 -16.97 -15.35 5.72
CA ILE A 63 -16.20 -15.42 4.46
C ILE A 63 -15.82 -16.88 4.14
N HIS A 64 -15.32 -17.63 5.12
CA HIS A 64 -14.92 -19.02 4.94
C HIS A 64 -16.11 -19.92 4.60
N ALA A 65 -17.26 -19.73 5.26
CA ALA A 65 -18.47 -20.47 4.98
C ALA A 65 -18.95 -20.22 3.55
N VAL A 66 -19.03 -18.96 3.11
CA VAL A 66 -19.40 -18.59 1.73
C VAL A 66 -18.42 -19.19 0.73
N ASN A 67 -17.11 -19.09 0.97
CA ASN A 67 -16.09 -19.67 0.09
C ASN A 67 -16.13 -21.20 0.05
N ARG A 68 -16.59 -21.86 1.11
CA ARG A 68 -16.78 -23.32 1.13
C ARG A 68 -17.98 -23.71 0.27
N LEU A 69 -19.12 -23.04 0.47
CA LEU A 69 -20.34 -23.27 -0.32
C LEU A 69 -20.11 -23.01 -1.81
N ALA A 70 -19.39 -21.93 -2.15
CA ALA A 70 -19.02 -21.62 -3.53
C ALA A 70 -18.15 -22.72 -4.16
N ARG A 71 -17.25 -23.34 -3.40
CA ARG A 71 -16.38 -24.43 -3.87
C ARG A 71 -17.09 -25.78 -3.95
N SER A 72 -18.07 -26.05 -3.09
CA SER A 72 -18.86 -27.29 -3.14
C SER A 72 -20.00 -27.24 -4.17
N GLY A 73 -20.27 -26.07 -4.77
CA GLY A 73 -21.39 -25.89 -5.70
C GLY A 73 -22.76 -25.86 -5.00
N GLU A 74 -22.76 -25.74 -3.66
CA GLU A 74 -23.97 -25.57 -2.87
C GLU A 74 -24.56 -24.17 -3.05
N LYS A 75 -25.85 -24.02 -2.74
CA LYS A 75 -26.54 -22.72 -2.83
C LYS A 75 -25.90 -21.71 -1.88
N ILE A 76 -25.29 -20.68 -2.45
CA ILE A 76 -24.78 -19.52 -1.71
C ILE A 76 -25.98 -18.69 -1.21
N PRO A 77 -25.96 -18.18 0.03
CA PRO A 77 -26.99 -17.26 0.51
C PRO A 77 -27.10 -16.03 -0.39
N GLU A 78 -28.33 -15.57 -0.66
CA GLU A 78 -28.54 -14.32 -1.40
C GLU A 78 -28.01 -13.10 -0.64
N THR A 79 -28.02 -13.16 0.69
CA THR A 79 -27.58 -12.07 1.56
C THR A 79 -26.67 -12.60 2.65
N VAL A 80 -25.61 -11.85 2.91
CA VAL A 80 -24.66 -12.10 4.00
C VAL A 80 -24.61 -10.87 4.88
N GLY A 81 -24.75 -11.06 6.19
CA GLY A 81 -24.68 -9.96 7.15
C GLY A 81 -23.25 -9.44 7.31
N ALA A 82 -23.09 -8.12 7.24
CA ALA A 82 -21.85 -7.42 7.58
C ALA A 82 -22.13 -6.39 8.69
N ARG A 83 -21.11 -6.06 9.48
CA ARG A 83 -21.17 -5.00 10.49
C ARG A 83 -20.71 -3.68 9.87
N MET A 84 -21.54 -2.64 9.90
CA MET A 84 -21.16 -1.32 9.40
C MET A 84 -20.18 -0.63 10.35
N SER A 85 -19.12 -0.06 9.80
CA SER A 85 -18.12 0.73 10.53
C SER A 85 -18.25 2.23 10.23
N CYS A 86 -18.43 2.60 8.97
CA CYS A 86 -18.57 3.98 8.53
C CYS A 86 -19.33 4.07 7.20
N ARG A 87 -20.14 5.12 7.03
CA ARG A 87 -20.78 5.48 5.76
C ARG A 87 -20.38 6.89 5.38
N MET A 88 -19.88 7.06 4.16
CA MET A 88 -19.47 8.36 3.63
C MET A 88 -20.24 8.67 2.35
N ALA A 89 -20.77 9.88 2.26
CA ALA A 89 -21.20 10.47 1.00
C ALA A 89 -20.08 11.36 0.47
N ILE A 90 -19.58 11.06 -0.72
CA ILE A 90 -18.52 11.83 -1.38
C ILE A 90 -19.00 12.32 -2.74
N SER A 91 -18.45 13.44 -3.21
CA SER A 91 -18.74 13.92 -4.57
C SER A 91 -18.20 12.94 -5.61
N VAL A 92 -18.79 12.94 -6.81
CA VAL A 92 -18.33 12.12 -7.93
C VAL A 92 -16.87 12.44 -8.28
N GLU A 93 -16.49 13.71 -8.21
CA GLU A 93 -15.11 14.14 -8.45
C GLU A 93 -14.13 13.56 -7.40
N ALA A 94 -14.48 13.65 -6.11
CA ALA A 94 -13.66 13.08 -5.05
C ALA A 94 -13.52 11.56 -5.17
N ALA A 95 -14.58 10.87 -5.61
CA ALA A 95 -14.53 9.43 -5.88
C ALA A 95 -13.54 9.09 -7.02
N ASN A 96 -13.55 9.88 -8.10
CA ASN A 96 -12.61 9.70 -9.21
C ASN A 96 -11.15 9.94 -8.78
N GLN A 97 -10.90 11.00 -7.99
CA GLN A 97 -9.57 11.28 -7.46
C GLN A 97 -9.10 10.15 -6.54
N LEU A 98 -9.97 9.63 -5.66
CA LEU A 98 -9.68 8.50 -4.78
C LEU A 98 -9.32 7.25 -5.59
N ALA A 99 -10.09 6.92 -6.62
CA ALA A 99 -9.80 5.78 -7.49
C ALA A 99 -8.42 5.88 -8.15
N GLN A 100 -8.07 7.07 -8.66
CA GLN A 100 -6.75 7.31 -9.24
C GLN A 100 -5.62 7.16 -8.21
N GLN A 101 -5.79 7.72 -7.00
CA GLN A 101 -4.80 7.60 -5.92
C GLN A 101 -4.60 6.14 -5.48
N LEU A 102 -5.69 5.37 -5.35
CA LEU A 102 -5.62 3.95 -5.01
C LEU A 102 -4.90 3.15 -6.09
N ASN A 103 -5.25 3.36 -7.37
CA ASN A 103 -4.58 2.68 -8.48
C ASN A 103 -3.08 2.98 -8.51
N GLN A 104 -2.69 4.26 -8.32
CA GLN A 104 -1.27 4.64 -8.25
C GLN A 104 -0.55 3.98 -7.07
N LEU A 105 -1.19 3.89 -5.91
CA LEU A 105 -0.59 3.29 -4.71
C LEU A 105 -0.40 1.77 -4.87
N LEU A 106 -1.44 1.07 -5.34
CA LEU A 106 -1.42 -0.37 -5.50
C LEU A 106 -0.46 -0.83 -6.59
N ASN A 107 -0.35 -0.08 -7.69
CA ASN A 107 0.59 -0.39 -8.77
C ASN A 107 2.05 -0.13 -8.38
N LYS A 108 2.33 0.84 -7.50
CA LYS A 108 3.68 1.09 -6.96
C LYS A 108 4.14 -0.04 -6.02
N ALA A 109 3.22 -0.61 -5.24
CA ALA A 109 3.52 -1.68 -4.30
C ALA A 109 3.96 -2.99 -4.98
N THR A 110 3.57 -3.22 -6.23
CA THR A 110 3.95 -4.43 -6.98
C THR A 110 5.32 -4.34 -7.68
N THR A 111 5.95 -3.17 -7.71
CA THR A 111 7.23 -2.93 -8.43
C THR A 111 8.49 -2.88 -7.56
N SER A 112 8.39 -3.14 -6.25
CA SER A 112 9.58 -3.23 -5.39
C SER A 112 10.27 -4.59 -5.54
N THR A 113 11.01 -4.79 -6.62
CA THR A 113 11.99 -5.89 -6.75
C THR A 113 13.11 -5.69 -5.72
N PRO A 114 13.43 -6.68 -4.87
CA PRO A 114 14.59 -6.57 -3.97
C PRO A 114 15.89 -6.47 -4.79
N PRO A 115 16.90 -5.69 -4.35
CA PRO A 115 18.18 -5.64 -5.03
C PRO A 115 18.81 -7.03 -5.02
N SER A 116 19.07 -7.57 -6.21
CA SER A 116 19.83 -8.80 -6.38
C SER A 116 21.23 -8.60 -5.81
N GLN A 117 21.59 -9.39 -4.80
CA GLN A 117 22.97 -9.50 -4.34
C GLN A 117 23.83 -10.04 -5.49
N GLU A 118 24.74 -9.19 -5.95
CA GLU A 118 25.77 -9.54 -6.90
C GLU A 118 26.74 -10.54 -6.22
N LYS A 119 26.76 -11.75 -6.76
CA LYS A 119 27.54 -12.90 -6.30
C LYS A 119 29.01 -12.68 -6.64
N ILE A 120 29.81 -12.29 -5.65
CA ILE A 120 31.28 -12.35 -5.76
C ILE A 120 31.70 -13.80 -5.57
N ALA A 121 32.08 -14.46 -6.66
CA ALA A 121 32.83 -15.71 -6.65
C ALA A 121 34.18 -15.45 -7.33
N ASP A 122 35.26 -15.47 -6.55
CA ASP A 122 36.49 -16.21 -6.84
C ASP A 122 37.63 -15.74 -5.93
N GLN A 123 37.99 -16.58 -4.95
CA GLN A 123 39.36 -17.04 -4.75
C GLN A 123 39.41 -18.08 -3.62
N VAL A 124 39.57 -19.34 -4.03
CA VAL A 124 39.93 -20.48 -3.18
C VAL A 124 41.44 -20.64 -3.26
N SER A 125 42.14 -20.71 -2.13
CA SER A 125 43.48 -21.31 -1.99
C SER A 125 43.83 -21.59 -0.52
N HIS A 126 43.87 -22.89 -0.16
CA HIS A 126 44.74 -23.62 0.80
C HIS A 126 45.02 -23.05 2.20
N ALA A 127 45.20 -23.78 3.30
CA ALA A 127 45.08 -25.17 3.78
C ALA A 127 45.48 -25.04 5.29
N SER A 128 44.90 -25.71 6.29
CA SER A 128 45.25 -27.07 6.73
C SER A 128 44.67 -27.30 8.15
N SER A 129 44.03 -28.46 8.30
CA SER A 129 44.01 -29.41 9.44
C SER A 129 44.39 -28.94 10.87
N ASN A 130 43.52 -29.19 11.86
CA ASN A 130 43.64 -30.36 12.76
C ASN A 130 42.59 -30.41 13.91
N THR A 131 42.05 -31.62 14.10
CA THR A 131 41.81 -32.34 15.37
C THR A 131 40.71 -31.87 16.35
N THR A 132 39.65 -32.67 16.43
CA THR A 132 38.73 -32.86 17.58
C THR A 132 39.43 -33.63 18.72
N PRO A 133 39.05 -33.47 20.00
CA PRO A 133 37.96 -34.32 20.54
C PRO A 133 37.02 -33.65 21.58
N ALA A 134 35.91 -34.36 21.79
CA ALA A 134 34.79 -34.26 22.73
C ALA A 134 34.98 -33.55 24.09
N ASN A 135 33.92 -32.89 24.61
CA ASN A 135 33.08 -33.46 25.69
C ASN A 135 31.78 -32.67 26.02
N GLU A 136 30.74 -33.45 26.35
CA GLU A 136 29.55 -33.31 27.22
C GLU A 136 28.86 -31.96 27.59
N GLU A 137 27.52 -32.02 27.45
CA GLU A 137 26.42 -31.49 28.30
C GLU A 137 26.47 -30.04 28.85
N ASN A 138 25.48 -29.23 28.46
CA ASN A 138 24.40 -28.84 29.37
C ASN A 138 23.25 -28.08 28.67
N ASN A 139 22.03 -28.50 29.02
CA ASN A 139 20.75 -27.92 28.63
C ASN A 139 20.50 -26.59 29.35
N ALA A 140 20.20 -25.53 28.60
CA ALA A 140 19.31 -24.45 29.04
C ALA A 140 18.64 -23.84 27.80
N VAL A 141 17.36 -24.16 27.64
CA VAL A 141 16.50 -23.67 26.56
C VAL A 141 16.12 -22.22 26.86
N GLU A 142 16.86 -21.27 26.30
CA GLU A 142 16.34 -19.91 26.10
C GLU A 142 15.46 -19.93 24.85
N SER A 143 14.14 -19.96 25.08
CA SER A 143 13.15 -19.78 24.01
C SER A 143 13.24 -18.35 23.49
N ASN A 144 13.97 -18.19 22.40
CA ASN A 144 13.97 -16.98 21.58
C ASN A 144 12.52 -16.60 21.25
N THR A 145 12.05 -15.51 21.86
CA THR A 145 10.76 -14.91 21.55
C THR A 145 10.75 -14.56 20.07
N SER A 146 9.84 -15.22 19.35
CA SER A 146 9.53 -15.03 17.94
C SER A 146 9.67 -13.57 17.52
N GLY A 147 10.46 -13.33 16.48
CA GLY A 147 10.50 -12.08 15.73
C GLY A 147 9.12 -11.74 15.17
N GLY A 148 8.28 -11.15 16.02
CA GLY A 148 6.97 -10.65 15.67
C GLY A 148 7.13 -9.32 14.95
N PHE A 149 6.55 -9.24 13.75
CA PHE A 149 6.34 -7.98 13.05
C PHE A 149 5.75 -6.95 14.02
N ARG A 150 6.51 -5.87 14.24
CA ARG A 150 6.17 -4.85 15.23
C ARG A 150 5.77 -3.58 14.50
N PHE A 151 4.51 -3.19 14.65
CA PHE A 151 3.98 -2.02 13.96
C PHE A 151 4.64 -0.72 14.46
N PRO A 152 4.90 0.25 13.56
CA PRO A 152 5.65 1.47 13.86
C PRO A 152 4.99 2.41 14.89
N TRP A 153 3.75 2.13 15.29
CA TRP A 153 3.00 2.90 16.28
C TRP A 153 2.92 2.22 17.67
N SER A 154 3.57 1.06 17.85
CA SER A 154 3.61 0.36 19.16
C SER A 154 4.63 0.97 20.13
N LYS A 155 4.26 2.08 20.76
CA LYS A 155 4.97 2.58 21.95
C LYS A 155 4.47 1.82 23.19
N LYS A 156 5.40 1.16 23.90
CA LYS A 156 5.15 0.64 25.25
C LYS A 156 5.13 1.83 26.20
N THR A 157 4.02 2.05 26.88
CA THR A 157 3.97 2.88 28.09
C THR A 157 4.64 2.08 29.21
N HIS A 158 5.63 2.68 29.86
CA HIS A 158 6.28 2.14 31.07
C HIS A 158 5.86 3.01 32.27
#